data_AF-A0A6M0RBX2-F1
#
_entry.id   AF-A0A6M0RBX2-F1
#
_cell.length_a   1.000
_cell.length_b   1.000
_cell.length_c   1.000
_cell.angle_alpha   90.00
_cell.angle_beta   90.00
_cell.angle_gamma   90.00
#
_symmetry.space_group_name_H-M   'P 1'
#
loop_
_entity.id
_entity.type
_entity.pdbx_description
1 polymer ?
#
loop_
_entity_poly.entity_id
_entity_poly.type
_entity_poly.pdbx_seq_one_letter_code
_entity_poly.pdbx_strand_id
1 'polypeptide(L)'
;MKYISAEEFLSQPKSIQKVFLNWWQPEFGDLFLDDYSDCDSMINIVGCVPINKKHFEDHSGDIHYKTELTIPLFSEGQLRQFIEDKTSCILETNYEGREYKKIKEPGYCVYLRKGTDEDYIYPFENFEELGDDLLQAYWQVACKIAEKELN
;
A
#
# COMPACT_ATOMS: atom_id res chain seq x y z
N MET A 1 -10.32 10.53 4.61
CA MET A 1 -9.60 9.28 4.31
C MET A 1 -8.16 9.65 4.05
N LYS A 2 -7.18 8.96 4.67
CA LYS A 2 -5.76 9.17 4.38
C LYS A 2 -5.32 8.19 3.29
N TYR A 3 -4.45 8.63 2.39
CA TYR A 3 -3.87 7.83 1.31
C TYR A 3 -2.47 8.36 0.99
N ILE A 4 -1.62 7.53 0.40
CA ILE A 4 -0.29 7.96 -0.05
C ILE A 4 -0.41 9.01 -1.16
N SER A 5 0.48 9.98 -1.18
CA SER A 5 0.49 10.97 -2.24
C SER A 5 1.02 10.37 -3.55
N ALA A 6 0.68 10.99 -4.68
CA ALA A 6 1.21 10.58 -5.97
C ALA A 6 2.73 10.78 -6.03
N GLU A 7 3.24 11.85 -5.43
CA GLU A 7 4.66 12.12 -5.30
C GLU A 7 5.38 11.03 -4.51
N GLU A 8 4.79 10.54 -3.41
CA GLU A 8 5.33 9.42 -2.64
C GLU A 8 5.37 8.14 -3.46
N PHE A 9 4.31 7.82 -4.20
CA PHE A 9 4.27 6.67 -5.10
C PHE A 9 5.35 6.77 -6.19
N LEU A 10 5.41 7.92 -6.86
CA LEU A 10 6.32 8.17 -7.97
C LEU A 10 7.80 8.28 -7.54
N SER A 11 8.06 8.58 -6.27
CA SER A 11 9.42 8.59 -5.71
C SER A 11 10.07 7.19 -5.71
N GLN A 12 9.25 6.13 -5.76
CA GLN A 12 9.74 4.76 -5.81
C GLN A 12 10.33 4.41 -7.19
N PRO A 13 11.32 3.50 -7.27
CA PRO A 13 11.80 2.96 -8.54
C PRO A 13 10.67 2.41 -9.42
N LYS A 14 10.80 2.55 -10.75
CA LYS A 14 9.80 2.06 -11.72
C LYS A 14 9.50 0.56 -11.58
N SER A 15 10.46 -0.23 -11.13
CA SER A 15 10.26 -1.66 -10.84
C SER A 15 9.31 -1.87 -9.66
N ILE A 16 9.45 -1.11 -8.58
CA ILE A 16 8.57 -1.15 -7.40
C ILE A 16 7.17 -0.65 -7.76
N GLN A 17 7.06 0.48 -8.50
CA GLN A 17 5.77 0.98 -9.00
C GLN A 17 4.99 -0.11 -9.77
N LYS A 18 5.70 -0.87 -10.62
CA LYS A 18 5.11 -1.99 -11.38
C LYS A 18 4.59 -3.12 -10.50
N VAL A 19 5.25 -3.43 -9.37
CA VAL A 19 4.76 -4.44 -8.42
C VAL A 19 3.39 -4.03 -7.88
N PHE A 20 3.24 -2.77 -7.46
CA PHE A 20 1.98 -2.23 -6.99
C PHE A 20 0.90 -2.20 -8.07
N LEU A 21 1.22 -1.70 -9.27
CA LEU A 21 0.26 -1.66 -10.39
C LEU A 21 -0.20 -3.05 -10.83
N ASN A 22 0.69 -4.04 -10.82
CA ASN A 22 0.35 -5.41 -11.15
C ASN A 22 -0.56 -6.04 -10.09
N TRP A 23 -0.27 -5.80 -8.82
CA TRP A 23 -1.09 -6.29 -7.70
C TRP A 23 -2.47 -5.62 -7.69
N TRP A 24 -2.51 -4.28 -7.74
CA TRP A 24 -3.74 -3.50 -7.53
C TRP A 24 -4.87 -3.97 -8.44
N GLN A 25 -5.96 -4.45 -7.86
CA GLN A 25 -7.17 -4.78 -8.59
C GLN A 25 -8.16 -3.67 -8.30
N PRO A 26 -8.33 -2.66 -9.17
CA PRO A 26 -9.22 -1.53 -8.90
C PRO A 26 -10.58 -2.02 -8.45
N GLU A 27 -11.10 -1.44 -7.36
CA GLU A 27 -12.42 -1.71 -6.81
C GLU A 27 -13.25 -0.43 -6.77
N PHE A 28 -14.57 -0.57 -6.73
CA PHE A 28 -15.46 0.58 -6.59
C PHE A 28 -15.08 1.42 -5.38
N GLY A 29 -14.88 2.72 -5.59
CA GLY A 29 -14.48 3.66 -4.53
C GLY A 29 -12.97 3.85 -4.37
N ASP A 30 -12.13 3.07 -5.06
CA ASP A 30 -10.68 3.29 -5.07
C ASP A 30 -10.33 4.68 -5.63
N LEU A 31 -9.33 5.32 -5.02
CA LEU A 31 -8.85 6.62 -5.46
C LEU A 31 -7.66 6.48 -6.42
N PHE A 32 -7.64 7.33 -7.44
CA PHE A 32 -6.53 7.37 -8.40
C PHE A 32 -6.36 8.77 -9.01
N LEU A 33 -5.20 9.01 -9.59
CA LEU A 33 -4.97 10.09 -10.55
C LEU A 33 -4.77 9.50 -11.95
N ASP A 34 -5.30 10.19 -12.94
CA ASP A 34 -5.00 9.94 -14.35
C ASP A 34 -4.25 11.14 -14.93
N ASP A 35 -3.30 10.85 -15.82
CA ASP A 35 -2.44 11.81 -16.50
C ASP A 35 -1.87 12.94 -15.61
N TYR A 36 -0.82 12.61 -14.84
CA TYR A 36 -0.09 13.58 -14.01
C TYR A 36 0.69 14.63 -14.83
N SER A 37 0.68 14.57 -16.16
CA SER A 37 1.36 15.58 -16.99
C SER A 37 0.58 16.90 -17.09
N ASP A 38 -0.70 16.89 -16.72
CA ASP A 38 -1.53 18.10 -16.63
C ASP A 38 -1.56 18.62 -15.19
N CYS A 39 -1.25 19.90 -14.99
CA CYS A 39 -1.00 20.50 -13.67
C CYS A 39 -2.24 20.62 -12.76
N ASP A 40 -3.40 20.13 -13.23
CA ASP A 40 -4.69 20.15 -12.54
C ASP A 40 -5.27 18.73 -12.31
N SER A 41 -4.43 17.68 -12.26
CA SER A 41 -4.91 16.30 -12.07
C SER A 41 -5.86 16.19 -10.88
N MET A 42 -7.15 16.03 -11.16
CA MET A 42 -8.17 15.83 -10.12
C MET A 42 -8.10 14.40 -9.60
N ILE A 43 -8.25 14.25 -8.29
CA ILE A 43 -8.42 12.93 -7.67
C ILE A 43 -9.74 12.34 -8.16
N ASN A 44 -9.63 11.24 -8.91
CA ASN A 44 -10.75 10.49 -9.43
C ASN A 44 -11.06 9.30 -8.53
N ILE A 45 -12.28 8.79 -8.71
CA ILE A 45 -12.81 7.65 -7.95
C ILE A 45 -13.26 6.60 -8.95
N VAL A 46 -12.86 5.36 -8.72
CA VAL A 46 -13.33 4.21 -9.50
C VAL A 46 -14.84 4.05 -9.30
N GLY A 47 -15.61 4.23 -10.38
CA GLY A 47 -17.07 4.16 -10.40
C GLY A 47 -17.62 2.82 -10.88
N CYS A 48 -16.90 2.10 -11.73
CA CYS A 48 -17.28 0.75 -12.16
C CYS A 48 -16.05 -0.06 -12.56
N VAL A 49 -16.09 -1.37 -12.28
CA VAL A 49 -14.98 -2.28 -12.62
C VAL A 49 -15.53 -3.44 -13.47
N PRO A 50 -15.14 -3.53 -14.75
CA PRO A 50 -15.45 -4.66 -15.61
C PRO A 50 -14.91 -5.98 -15.07
N ILE A 51 -15.56 -7.09 -15.43
CA ILE A 51 -15.21 -8.46 -14.99
C ILE A 51 -13.73 -8.82 -15.26
N ASN A 52 -13.14 -8.30 -16.34
CA ASN A 52 -11.75 -8.61 -16.71
C ASN A 52 -10.68 -7.82 -15.93
N LYS A 53 -11.07 -6.80 -15.15
CA LYS A 53 -10.21 -5.93 -14.33
C LYS A 53 -8.99 -5.31 -15.04
N LYS A 54 -9.01 -5.23 -16.38
CA LYS A 54 -7.92 -4.61 -17.18
C LYS A 54 -8.05 -3.09 -17.30
N HIS A 55 -9.27 -2.61 -17.22
CA HIS A 55 -9.66 -1.21 -17.20
C HIS A 55 -10.75 -1.04 -16.15
N PHE A 56 -11.11 0.20 -15.87
CA PHE A 56 -12.21 0.58 -14.99
C PHE A 56 -12.81 1.90 -15.48
N GLU A 57 -14.01 2.22 -15.05
CA GLU A 57 -14.65 3.50 -15.32
C GLU A 57 -14.59 4.35 -14.05
N ASP A 58 -14.42 5.65 -14.22
CA ASP A 58 -14.61 6.59 -13.11
C ASP A 58 -16.10 6.92 -12.89
N HIS A 59 -16.39 7.86 -11.99
CA HIS A 59 -17.77 8.27 -11.70
C HIS A 59 -18.46 9.00 -12.86
N SER A 60 -17.69 9.56 -13.81
CA SER A 60 -18.19 10.22 -15.01
C SER A 60 -18.47 9.23 -16.15
N GLY A 61 -18.00 7.98 -16.02
CA GLY A 61 -18.10 6.95 -17.04
C GLY A 61 -16.93 6.94 -18.03
N ASP A 62 -15.86 7.68 -17.75
CA ASP A 62 -14.65 7.67 -18.58
C ASP A 62 -13.83 6.42 -18.29
N ILE A 63 -13.28 5.80 -19.35
CA ILE A 63 -12.58 4.51 -19.28
C ILE A 63 -11.09 4.72 -19.05
N HIS A 64 -10.59 4.14 -17.96
CA HIS A 64 -9.20 4.20 -17.51
C HIS A 64 -8.52 2.84 -17.59
N TYR A 65 -7.26 2.80 -18.04
CA TYR A 65 -6.48 1.57 -18.14
C TYR A 65 -5.36 1.55 -17.11
N LYS A 66 -5.09 0.39 -16.52
CA LYS A 66 -3.97 0.21 -15.57
C LYS A 66 -2.61 0.34 -16.28
N THR A 67 -2.16 1.56 -16.47
CA THR A 67 -0.87 1.89 -17.10
C THR A 67 -0.01 2.71 -16.14
N GLU A 68 1.21 3.06 -16.56
CA GLU A 68 2.08 3.93 -15.76
C GLU A 68 1.55 5.38 -15.63
N LEU A 69 0.49 5.74 -16.38
CA LEU A 69 -0.18 7.04 -16.28
C LEU A 69 -1.27 7.08 -15.22
N THR A 70 -1.68 5.91 -14.72
CA THR A 70 -2.72 5.78 -13.69
C THR A 70 -2.05 5.52 -12.35
N ILE A 71 -2.15 6.49 -11.45
CA ILE A 71 -1.48 6.45 -10.14
C ILE A 71 -2.52 6.09 -9.07
N PRO A 72 -2.47 4.87 -8.50
CA PRO A 72 -3.34 4.54 -7.38
C PRO A 72 -2.96 5.33 -6.12
N LEU A 73 -3.96 5.83 -5.41
CA LEU A 73 -3.78 6.52 -4.13
C LEU A 73 -4.17 5.55 -3.00
N PHE A 74 -3.21 4.71 -2.60
CA PHE A 74 -3.47 3.64 -1.63
C PHE A 74 -3.75 4.18 -0.23
N SER A 75 -4.88 3.76 0.33
CA SER A 75 -5.26 3.92 1.72
C SER A 75 -4.54 2.93 2.64
N GLU A 76 -4.61 3.15 3.96
CA GLU A 76 -4.09 2.22 4.97
C GLU A 76 -4.61 0.78 4.78
N GLY A 77 -5.90 0.63 4.44
CA GLY A 77 -6.53 -0.67 4.23
C GLY A 77 -5.96 -1.41 3.02
N GLN A 78 -5.73 -0.71 1.91
CA GLN A 78 -5.16 -1.29 0.70
C GLN A 78 -3.68 -1.65 0.89
N LEU A 79 -2.91 -0.80 1.59
CA LEU A 79 -1.51 -1.11 1.90
C LEU A 79 -1.39 -2.34 2.81
N ARG A 80 -2.26 -2.44 3.83
CA ARG A 80 -2.33 -3.64 4.67
C ARG A 80 -2.64 -4.89 3.83
N GLN A 81 -3.65 -4.81 2.97
CA GLN A 81 -4.03 -5.92 2.10
C GLN A 81 -2.90 -6.33 1.16
N PHE A 82 -2.18 -5.37 0.56
CA PHE A 82 -1.00 -5.64 -0.25
C PHE A 82 0.04 -6.46 0.52
N ILE A 83 0.36 -6.04 1.75
CA ILE A 83 1.36 -6.72 2.58
C ILE A 83 0.90 -8.13 2.92
N GLU A 84 -0.35 -8.31 3.36
CA GLU A 84 -0.92 -9.62 3.71
C GLU A 84 -0.95 -10.56 2.49
N ASP A 85 -1.41 -10.08 1.33
CA ASP A 85 -1.45 -10.86 0.08
C ASP A 85 -0.06 -11.32 -0.36
N LYS A 86 0.93 -10.40 -0.35
CA LYS A 86 2.29 -10.69 -0.81
C LYS A 86 3.07 -11.60 0.13
N THR A 87 2.77 -11.57 1.41
CA THR A 87 3.53 -12.33 2.41
C THR A 87 2.79 -13.58 2.89
N SER A 88 1.51 -13.71 2.57
CA SER A 88 0.61 -14.72 3.15
C SER A 88 0.65 -14.73 4.68
N CYS A 89 0.87 -13.55 5.27
CA CYS A 89 0.93 -13.34 6.72
C CYS A 89 -0.22 -12.45 7.17
N ILE A 90 -0.54 -12.50 8.45
CA ILE A 90 -1.40 -11.53 9.12
C ILE A 90 -0.51 -10.37 9.58
N LEU A 91 -0.92 -9.14 9.28
CA LEU A 91 -0.24 -7.94 9.71
C LEU A 91 -0.75 -7.52 11.09
N GLU A 92 0.17 -7.42 12.06
CA GLU A 92 -0.09 -6.84 13.38
C GLU A 92 0.69 -5.54 13.53
N THR A 93 0.05 -4.53 14.10
CA THR A 93 0.65 -3.20 14.30
C THR A 93 0.63 -2.84 15.78
N ASN A 94 1.77 -2.41 16.28
CA ASN A 94 1.91 -1.85 17.63
C ASN A 94 2.51 -0.46 17.56
N TYR A 95 2.18 0.39 18.54
CA TYR A 95 2.86 1.67 18.74
C TYR A 95 3.73 1.58 19.99
N GLU A 96 5.04 1.62 19.83
CA GLU A 96 5.99 1.44 20.92
C GLU A 96 6.47 2.80 21.46
N GLY A 97 6.33 2.98 22.78
CA GLY A 97 6.84 4.15 23.49
C GLY A 97 8.30 3.98 23.93
N ARG A 98 9.00 5.09 24.18
CA ARG A 98 10.41 5.12 24.60
C ARG A 98 10.73 4.22 25.80
N GLU A 99 9.76 4.03 26.69
CA GLU A 99 9.92 3.29 27.95
C GLU A 99 10.04 1.77 27.76
N TYR A 100 9.52 1.20 26.66
CA TYR A 100 9.41 -0.26 26.53
C TYR A 100 10.66 -0.93 25.93
N LYS A 101 11.45 -0.24 25.09
CA LYS A 101 12.58 -0.87 24.36
C LYS A 101 13.91 -0.10 24.32
N LYS A 102 14.09 1.02 25.03
CA LYS A 102 15.23 1.95 24.81
C LYS A 102 15.37 2.40 23.34
N ILE A 103 14.25 2.40 22.61
CA ILE A 103 14.17 2.98 21.26
C ILE A 103 14.38 4.50 21.37
N LYS A 104 15.12 5.06 20.40
CA LYS A 104 15.48 6.48 20.41
C LYS A 104 14.25 7.38 20.38
N GLU A 105 13.26 6.99 19.57
CA GLU A 105 12.02 7.71 19.34
C GLU A 105 10.84 6.73 19.35
N PRO A 106 9.66 7.13 19.86
CA PRO A 106 8.47 6.32 19.79
C PRO A 106 7.99 6.18 18.35
N GLY A 107 7.29 5.10 18.03
CA GLY A 107 6.76 4.92 16.69
C GLY A 107 6.08 3.57 16.48
N TYR A 108 5.53 3.42 15.29
CA TYR A 108 4.90 2.18 14.84
C TYR A 108 5.93 1.09 14.59
N CYS A 109 5.53 -0.12 14.97
CA CYS A 109 6.17 -1.37 14.63
C CYS A 109 5.15 -2.26 13.94
N VAL A 110 5.57 -2.93 12.87
CA VAL A 110 4.74 -3.86 12.10
C VAL A 110 5.33 -5.26 12.21
N TYR A 111 4.49 -6.22 12.55
CA TYR A 111 4.83 -7.62 12.74
C TYR A 111 4.04 -8.47 11.74
N LEU A 112 4.75 -9.28 10.96
CA LEU A 112 4.14 -10.24 10.06
C LEU A 112 4.12 -11.61 10.71
N ARG A 113 2.92 -12.17 10.90
CA ARG A 113 2.72 -13.47 11.53
C ARG A 113 2.20 -14.48 10.52
N LYS A 114 2.85 -15.64 10.41
CA LYS A 114 2.29 -16.76 9.64
C LYS A 114 1.23 -17.45 10.49
N GLY A 115 0.02 -17.61 9.96
CA GLY A 115 -1.02 -18.37 10.63
C GLY A 115 -0.73 -19.86 10.54
N THR A 116 -0.53 -20.51 11.67
CA THR A 116 -0.86 -21.92 11.85
C THR A 116 -1.72 -22.02 13.10
N ASP A 117 -2.79 -22.82 13.05
CA ASP A 117 -3.86 -22.90 14.05
C ASP A 117 -3.41 -23.26 15.48
N GLU A 118 -2.13 -23.61 15.70
CA GLU A 118 -1.61 -23.97 17.01
C GLU A 118 -0.21 -23.36 17.17
N ASP A 119 -0.03 -22.69 18.31
CA ASP A 119 1.16 -21.99 18.80
C ASP A 119 1.53 -20.64 18.18
N TYR A 120 1.66 -19.64 19.05
CA TYR A 120 2.16 -18.30 18.76
C TYR A 120 3.58 -18.38 18.18
N ILE A 121 3.68 -18.51 16.85
CA ILE A 121 4.96 -18.39 16.15
C ILE A 121 5.42 -16.93 16.28
N TYR A 122 6.65 -16.74 16.75
CA TYR A 122 7.40 -15.50 16.71
C TYR A 122 7.19 -14.80 15.35
N PRO A 123 7.09 -13.46 15.27
CA PRO A 123 6.88 -12.78 14.00
C PRO A 123 7.86 -13.30 12.94
N PHE A 124 7.33 -13.75 11.81
CA PHE A 124 8.10 -14.19 10.66
C PHE A 124 9.05 -13.07 10.21
N GLU A 125 8.54 -11.84 10.31
CA GLU A 125 9.32 -10.64 10.09
C GLU A 125 8.80 -9.49 10.95
N ASN A 126 9.71 -8.62 11.40
CA ASN A 126 9.39 -7.42 12.16
C ASN A 126 10.03 -6.19 11.52
N PHE A 127 9.26 -5.10 11.47
CA PHE A 127 9.68 -3.80 11.00
C PHE A 127 9.50 -2.80 12.14
N GLU A 128 10.61 -2.23 12.60
CA GLU A 128 10.65 -1.29 13.73
C GLU A 128 11.09 0.10 13.24
N GLU A 129 10.92 1.12 14.09
CA GLU A 129 11.32 2.51 13.83
C GLU A 129 10.63 3.13 12.59
N LEU A 130 9.34 2.86 12.39
CA LEU A 130 8.59 3.31 11.20
C LEU A 130 8.03 4.75 11.30
N GLY A 131 8.31 5.46 12.40
CA GLY A 131 7.77 6.79 12.69
C GLY A 131 6.37 6.75 13.33
N ASP A 132 5.74 7.91 13.46
CA ASP A 132 4.50 8.12 14.23
C ASP A 132 3.22 8.26 13.37
N ASP A 133 3.32 8.11 12.04
CA ASP A 133 2.18 8.04 11.13
C ASP A 133 1.97 6.62 10.60
N LEU A 134 0.78 6.07 10.82
CA LEU A 134 0.44 4.68 10.50
C LEU A 134 0.43 4.40 8.99
N LEU A 135 -0.09 5.35 8.20
CA LEU A 135 -0.10 5.23 6.76
C LEU A 135 1.34 5.17 6.22
N GLN A 136 2.22 6.04 6.73
CA GLN A 136 3.63 6.03 6.38
C GLN A 136 4.34 4.75 6.81
N ALA A 137 3.99 4.23 7.98
CA ALA A 137 4.52 2.95 8.44
C ALA A 137 4.15 1.79 7.49
N TYR A 138 2.87 1.70 7.08
CA TYR A 138 2.43 0.71 6.10
C TYR A 138 3.07 0.93 4.73
N TRP A 139 3.23 2.18 4.30
CA TRP A 139 3.86 2.49 3.03
C TRP A 139 5.32 2.01 3.00
N GLN A 140 6.10 2.29 4.04
CA GLN A 140 7.48 1.83 4.16
C GLN A 140 7.59 0.30 4.13
N VAL A 141 6.71 -0.41 4.86
CA VAL A 141 6.69 -1.87 4.87
C VAL A 141 6.29 -2.41 3.49
N ALA A 142 5.26 -1.84 2.87
CA ALA A 142 4.82 -2.25 1.54
C ALA A 142 5.94 -2.07 0.50
N CYS A 143 6.69 -0.96 0.52
CA CYS A 143 7.84 -0.76 -0.36
C CYS A 143 8.95 -1.81 -0.14
N LYS A 144 9.26 -2.15 1.12
CA LYS A 144 10.24 -3.21 1.44
C LYS A 144 9.79 -4.58 0.93
N ILE A 145 8.50 -4.91 1.05
CA ILE A 145 7.94 -6.15 0.52
C ILE A 145 7.99 -6.15 -1.02
N ALA A 146 7.62 -5.04 -1.66
CA ALA A 146 7.70 -4.91 -3.11
C ALA A 146 9.13 -5.04 -3.65
N GLU A 147 10.13 -4.52 -2.92
CA GLU A 147 11.54 -4.67 -3.26
C GLU A 147 12.00 -6.15 -3.20
N LYS A 148 11.52 -6.91 -2.21
CA LYS A 148 11.83 -8.35 -2.10
C LYS A 148 11.27 -9.18 -3.25
N GLU A 149 10.11 -8.83 -3.79
CA GLU A 149 9.50 -9.51 -4.95
C GLU A 149 10.34 -9.39 -6.23
N LEU A 150 11.29 -8.47 -6.27
CA LEU A 150 12.19 -8.24 -7.41
C LEU A 150 13.50 -9.03 -7.32
N ASN A 151 13.78 -9.67 -6.17
CA ASN A 151 15.00 -10.42 -5.87
C ASN A 151 14.75 -11.92 -5.83
#